data_AF-A0A0F9DDG0-F1
#
_entry.id   AF-A0A0F9DDG0-F1
#
_cell.length_a   1.000
_cell.length_b   1.000
_cell.length_c   1.000
_cell.angle_alpha   90.00
_cell.angle_beta   90.00
_cell.angle_gamma   90.00
#
_symmetry.space_group_name_H-M   'P 1'
#
loop_
_entity.id
_entity.type
_entity.pdbx_description
1 polymer ?
#
loop_
_entity_poly.entity_id
_entity_poly.type
_entity_poly.pdbx_seq_one_letter_code
_entity_poly.pdbx_strand_id
1 'polypeptide(L)'
;MSGIGAVCGLTLSIASKIFYVYEDPRIALVEGHLAGANCGGCGYAGCASVALAVVDGNARPTVCVIAGPESAMNVASVMGVEAGSAESLRALNRCEGGDRAADRFYYIGINSCRALAAFYGGKRICTIGCLCLGDCIRSCSFNAIHMGPKGYPVVDQSKCVGCGACEKVCPKSILKVRTLSQRLLHFNQEDDPLAPCSQTCPAEINIPKYISQIKSGDYRAAVETIRERNPLLFTCGRVCPHPCEEYCRRGIEDEAVSINQLKRFAADFEVKCGHRFSIPCAPSTDKKIAVIGGGPAGLTCAYFLRRLGHGVTIFDKMRNLGGMLRYGIPEYRLPKEILEWEIDSILELGIEYHTGVKLGVDFDLESLVSQGYDAIFLGVGAWSDYQLKVKGEDQKGCFTGIDFLTRFAKIQQGDSTDESIPIGQKCVVIGGGNTAIDCVRTLVRLGAQEVTIVYRRTRNEMPANRVEIEAAEKEGVKFHFLASPVQASGDKEGRVTHLEYLKMKLGEPDASGRRRPVPIEGSETLIETDMMITAIGQGPDISFADKGKPISNLGVTRWNTIDADPEILQSNIPHIFTAGDAFTGASLVVEA
;
A
#
# COMPACT_ATOMS: atom_id res chain seq x y z
N MET A 1 35.49 67.16 -36.37
CA MET A 1 34.63 66.10 -35.79
C MET A 1 35.36 64.77 -35.54
N SER A 2 36.52 64.52 -36.14
CA SER A 2 37.27 63.25 -36.04
C SER A 2 37.98 63.02 -34.68
N GLY A 3 38.37 64.09 -33.98
CA GLY A 3 39.10 63.98 -32.70
C GLY A 3 38.23 63.49 -31.53
N ILE A 4 36.95 63.91 -31.47
CA ILE A 4 36.02 63.46 -30.42
C ILE A 4 35.69 61.97 -30.59
N GLY A 5 35.50 61.51 -31.83
CA GLY A 5 35.28 60.09 -32.12
C GLY A 5 36.47 59.20 -31.72
N ALA A 6 37.70 59.66 -31.97
CA ALA A 6 38.90 58.95 -31.55
C ALA A 6 39.04 58.87 -30.02
N VAL A 7 38.77 59.98 -29.32
CA VAL A 7 38.79 60.01 -27.85
C VAL A 7 37.71 59.12 -27.27
N CYS A 8 36.45 59.22 -27.71
CA CYS A 8 35.37 58.36 -27.25
C CYS A 8 35.65 56.87 -27.54
N GLY A 9 36.19 56.55 -28.72
CA GLY A 9 36.58 55.18 -29.07
C GLY A 9 37.70 54.64 -28.17
N LEU A 10 38.70 55.46 -27.87
CA LEU A 10 39.79 55.09 -26.95
C LEU A 10 39.27 54.91 -25.52
N THR A 11 38.41 55.82 -25.04
CA THR A 11 37.79 55.74 -23.72
C THR A 11 36.90 54.50 -23.59
N LEU A 12 36.11 54.17 -24.62
CA LEU A 12 35.29 52.95 -24.64
C LEU A 12 36.15 51.67 -24.72
N SER A 13 37.25 51.69 -25.47
CA SER A 13 38.18 50.54 -25.54
C SER A 13 38.89 50.31 -24.21
N ILE A 14 39.33 51.37 -23.54
CA ILE A 14 39.92 51.31 -22.20
C ILE A 14 38.88 50.87 -21.18
N ALA A 15 37.68 51.45 -21.21
CA ALA A 15 36.57 51.05 -20.34
C ALA A 15 36.19 49.57 -20.55
N SER A 16 36.14 49.08 -21.79
CA SER A 16 35.87 47.68 -22.10
C SER A 16 36.91 46.72 -21.54
N LYS A 17 38.18 47.14 -21.41
CA LYS A 17 39.22 46.33 -20.76
C LYS A 17 39.20 46.44 -19.23
N ILE A 18 38.96 47.64 -18.70
CA ILE A 18 38.90 47.89 -17.26
C ILE A 18 37.67 47.20 -16.63
N PHE A 19 36.54 47.24 -17.32
CA PHE A 19 35.28 46.63 -16.90
C PHE A 19 35.01 45.29 -17.58
N TYR A 20 36.04 44.61 -18.10
CA TYR A 20 35.87 43.26 -18.63
C TYR A 20 35.50 42.32 -17.49
N VAL A 21 34.27 41.82 -17.51
CA VAL A 21 33.81 40.78 -16.60
C VAL A 21 34.06 39.45 -17.30
N TYR A 22 34.91 38.62 -16.72
CA TYR A 22 35.08 37.25 -17.22
C TYR A 22 33.79 36.47 -16.95
N GLU A 23 33.15 36.03 -18.03
CA GLU A 23 31.98 35.15 -17.97
C GLU A 23 32.39 33.76 -18.46
N ASP A 24 32.07 32.74 -17.67
CA ASP A 24 32.41 31.37 -18.04
C ASP A 24 31.68 31.00 -19.34
N PRO A 25 32.40 30.60 -20.42
CA PRO A 25 31.78 30.31 -21.72
C PRO A 25 30.75 29.17 -21.65
N ARG A 26 30.81 28.32 -20.62
CA ARG A 26 29.82 27.27 -20.37
C ARG A 26 28.43 27.84 -20.09
N ILE A 27 28.30 29.06 -19.54
CA ILE A 27 27.00 29.66 -19.20
C ILE A 27 26.15 29.84 -20.46
N ALA A 28 26.72 30.42 -21.52
CA ALA A 28 26.03 30.62 -22.79
C ALA A 28 25.67 29.29 -23.48
N LEU A 29 26.55 28.29 -23.39
CA LEU A 29 26.30 26.94 -23.92
C LEU A 29 25.16 26.24 -23.17
N VAL A 30 25.19 26.27 -21.83
CA VAL A 30 24.13 25.71 -21.00
C VAL A 30 22.81 26.42 -21.30
N GLU A 31 22.78 27.75 -21.32
CA GLU A 31 21.58 28.53 -21.62
C GLU A 31 20.99 28.17 -22.99
N GLY A 32 21.83 28.02 -24.01
CA GLY A 32 21.41 27.64 -25.36
C GLY A 32 20.80 26.24 -25.45
N HIS A 33 21.11 25.36 -24.50
CA HIS A 33 20.47 24.05 -24.39
C HIS A 33 19.19 24.05 -23.55
N LEU A 34 18.89 25.10 -22.77
CA LEU A 34 17.63 25.20 -22.00
C LEU A 34 16.44 25.56 -22.91
N ALA A 35 15.23 25.47 -22.37
CA ALA A 35 13.99 25.72 -23.14
C ALA A 35 13.82 27.17 -23.65
N GLY A 36 14.64 28.13 -23.23
CA GLY A 36 14.51 29.56 -23.57
C GLY A 36 13.22 30.25 -23.10
N ALA A 37 12.32 29.54 -22.40
CA ALA A 37 10.98 30.01 -22.08
C ALA A 37 10.91 31.04 -20.94
N ASN A 38 12.00 31.22 -20.16
CA ASN A 38 12.06 32.14 -19.01
C ASN A 38 10.86 32.03 -18.04
N CYS A 39 10.28 30.83 -17.90
CA CYS A 39 9.03 30.63 -17.18
C CYS A 39 9.16 30.57 -15.65
N GLY A 40 10.39 30.47 -15.14
CA GLY A 40 10.70 30.26 -13.72
C GLY A 40 10.18 28.94 -13.11
N GLY A 41 9.83 27.96 -13.95
CA GLY A 41 9.34 26.65 -13.51
C GLY A 41 10.37 25.80 -12.76
N CYS A 42 11.65 26.11 -12.93
CA CYS A 42 12.78 25.50 -12.24
C CYS A 42 13.15 26.20 -10.92
N GLY A 43 12.43 27.25 -10.51
CA GLY A 43 12.70 28.01 -9.28
C GLY A 43 13.64 29.21 -9.42
N TYR A 44 14.19 29.45 -10.61
CA TYR A 44 15.08 30.59 -10.91
C TYR A 44 14.37 31.66 -11.74
N ALA A 45 14.90 32.89 -11.76
CA ALA A 45 14.25 34.05 -12.39
C ALA A 45 14.19 33.98 -13.93
N GLY A 46 15.09 33.22 -14.57
CA GLY A 46 15.16 33.07 -16.03
C GLY A 46 16.22 32.05 -16.47
N CYS A 47 16.28 31.74 -17.76
CA CYS A 47 17.19 30.74 -18.34
C CYS A 47 18.67 31.07 -18.07
N ALA A 48 19.09 32.32 -18.25
CA ALA A 48 20.44 32.77 -17.89
C ALA A 48 20.79 32.50 -16.41
N SER A 49 19.88 32.80 -15.48
CA SER A 49 20.12 32.55 -14.05
C SER A 49 20.21 31.07 -13.69
N VAL A 50 19.52 30.21 -14.43
CA VAL A 50 19.63 28.75 -14.31
C VAL A 50 20.98 28.29 -14.84
N ALA A 51 21.37 28.79 -16.02
CA ALA A 51 22.62 28.41 -16.65
C ALA A 51 23.81 28.77 -15.75
N LEU A 52 23.81 29.96 -15.15
CA LEU A 52 24.77 30.34 -14.12
C LEU A 52 24.77 29.35 -12.94
N ALA A 53 23.59 29.05 -12.37
CA ALA A 53 23.49 28.14 -11.24
C ALA A 53 23.96 26.70 -11.55
N VAL A 54 23.74 26.23 -12.78
CA VAL A 54 24.23 24.92 -13.23
C VAL A 54 25.75 24.93 -13.35
N VAL A 55 26.33 25.98 -13.95
CA VAL A 55 27.78 26.13 -14.12
C VAL A 55 28.49 26.25 -12.76
N ASP A 56 27.88 26.94 -11.79
CA ASP A 56 28.37 27.07 -10.42
C ASP A 56 28.18 25.78 -9.57
N GLY A 57 27.52 24.75 -10.11
CA GLY A 57 27.24 23.50 -9.39
C GLY A 57 26.10 23.60 -8.36
N ASN A 58 25.39 24.72 -8.32
CA ASN A 58 24.23 24.93 -7.45
C ASN A 58 22.94 24.30 -7.99
N ALA A 59 22.92 23.91 -9.28
CA ALA A 59 21.79 23.24 -9.93
C ALA A 59 22.25 22.05 -10.79
N ARG A 60 21.40 21.03 -10.89
CA ARG A 60 21.67 19.84 -11.73
C ARG A 60 21.39 20.13 -13.21
N PRO A 61 22.02 19.41 -14.17
CA PRO A 61 21.70 19.53 -15.60
C PRO A 61 20.23 19.31 -15.96
N THR A 62 19.52 18.51 -15.15
CA THR A 62 18.09 18.20 -15.30
C THR A 62 17.14 19.27 -14.74
N VAL A 63 17.65 20.40 -14.25
CA VAL A 63 16.85 21.47 -13.62
C VAL A 63 15.79 22.07 -14.55
N CYS A 64 16.00 22.05 -15.86
CA CYS A 64 15.01 22.50 -16.83
C CYS A 64 13.98 21.41 -17.16
N VAL A 65 12.87 21.42 -16.45
CA VAL A 65 11.77 20.45 -16.64
C VAL A 65 11.04 20.56 -17.99
N ILE A 66 11.25 21.64 -18.74
CA ILE A 66 10.56 21.90 -20.03
C ILE A 66 11.34 21.37 -21.22
N ALA A 67 12.67 21.48 -21.20
CA ALA A 67 13.51 21.18 -22.36
C ALA A 67 13.68 19.67 -22.63
N GLY A 68 13.18 18.84 -21.72
CA GLY A 68 13.17 17.38 -21.87
C GLY A 68 14.54 16.73 -21.59
N PRO A 69 14.62 15.39 -21.73
CA PRO A 69 15.81 14.63 -21.38
C PRO A 69 17.00 14.88 -22.31
N GLU A 70 16.78 15.15 -23.59
CA GLU A 70 17.86 15.42 -24.55
C GLU A 70 18.63 16.72 -24.20
N SER A 71 17.89 17.77 -23.84
CA SER A 71 18.48 19.01 -23.33
C SER A 71 19.32 18.75 -22.08
N ALA A 72 18.81 17.97 -21.12
CA ALA A 72 19.54 17.62 -19.91
C ALA A 72 20.84 16.87 -20.23
N MET A 73 20.84 15.97 -21.21
CA MET A 73 22.05 15.26 -21.69
C MET A 73 23.06 16.23 -22.32
N ASN A 74 22.60 17.18 -23.12
CA ASN A 74 23.46 18.19 -23.74
C ASN A 74 24.09 19.12 -22.68
N VAL A 75 23.28 19.60 -21.72
CA VAL A 75 23.78 20.40 -20.59
C VAL A 75 24.80 19.61 -19.77
N ALA A 76 24.54 18.33 -19.52
CA ALA A 76 25.43 17.46 -18.76
C ALA A 76 26.76 17.21 -19.50
N SER A 77 26.71 17.05 -20.82
CA SER A 77 27.89 16.94 -21.68
C SER A 77 28.77 18.20 -21.60
N VAL A 78 28.16 19.40 -21.66
CA VAL A 78 28.87 20.68 -21.48
C VAL A 78 29.50 20.78 -20.09
N MET A 79 28.83 20.25 -19.07
CA MET A 79 29.31 20.25 -17.69
C MET A 79 30.29 19.13 -17.35
N GLY A 80 30.46 18.12 -18.22
CA GLY A 80 31.29 16.94 -17.96
C GLY A 80 30.76 16.05 -16.84
N VAL A 81 29.45 16.06 -16.61
CA VAL A 81 28.77 15.26 -15.56
C VAL A 81 27.74 14.34 -16.19
N GLU A 82 27.28 13.34 -15.46
CA GLU A 82 26.09 12.59 -15.88
C GLU A 82 24.85 13.46 -15.73
N ALA A 83 23.93 13.40 -16.70
CA ALA A 83 22.71 14.20 -16.68
C ALA A 83 21.83 13.87 -15.46
N GLY A 84 21.93 12.64 -14.97
CA GLY A 84 20.96 12.06 -14.05
C GLY A 84 19.57 12.07 -14.67
N SER A 85 18.56 11.83 -13.84
CA SER A 85 17.16 11.91 -14.26
C SER A 85 16.36 12.58 -13.15
N ALA A 86 15.55 13.57 -13.53
CA ALA A 86 14.67 14.27 -12.60
C ALA A 86 13.25 13.75 -12.77
N GLU A 87 12.54 13.59 -11.65
CA GLU A 87 11.13 13.25 -11.69
C GLU A 87 10.31 14.36 -12.35
N SER A 88 9.33 13.96 -13.16
CA SER A 88 8.42 14.91 -13.78
C SER A 88 7.49 15.51 -12.72
N LEU A 89 7.49 16.84 -12.62
CA LEU A 89 6.53 17.58 -11.83
C LEU A 89 5.17 17.61 -12.55
N ARG A 90 4.08 17.43 -11.79
CA ARG A 90 2.72 17.45 -12.33
C ARG A 90 1.76 18.17 -11.40
N ALA A 91 0.90 19.00 -11.99
CA ALA A 91 -0.14 19.71 -11.25
C ALA A 91 -1.30 18.76 -10.91
N LEU A 92 -1.82 18.90 -9.69
CA LEU A 92 -2.91 18.10 -9.18
C LEU A 92 -3.98 19.00 -8.60
N ASN A 93 -5.23 18.71 -8.94
CA ASN A 93 -6.38 19.34 -8.29
C ASN A 93 -6.94 18.43 -7.19
N ARG A 94 -6.97 18.93 -5.96
CA ARG A 94 -7.57 18.23 -4.81
C ARG A 94 -9.05 18.57 -4.58
N CYS A 95 -9.62 19.55 -5.28
CA CYS A 95 -11.01 19.95 -5.14
C CYS A 95 -11.93 19.11 -6.01
N GLU A 96 -12.77 18.33 -5.34
CA GLU A 96 -13.86 17.54 -5.95
C GLU A 96 -15.24 18.17 -5.67
N GLY A 97 -15.25 19.29 -4.94
CA GLY A 97 -16.45 19.95 -4.44
C GLY A 97 -17.21 20.76 -5.48
N GLY A 98 -16.53 21.24 -6.54
CA GLY A 98 -17.15 21.95 -7.66
C GLY A 98 -18.24 22.95 -7.25
N ASP A 99 -19.40 22.80 -7.86
CA ASP A 99 -20.65 23.51 -7.62
C ASP A 99 -21.52 22.99 -6.45
N ARG A 100 -21.13 21.90 -5.78
CA ARG A 100 -21.93 21.28 -4.70
C ARG A 100 -22.17 22.19 -3.49
N ALA A 101 -21.28 23.14 -3.25
CA ALA A 101 -21.43 24.09 -2.15
C ALA A 101 -22.17 25.34 -2.63
N ALA A 102 -23.27 25.68 -1.97
CA ALA A 102 -24.04 26.88 -2.28
C ALA A 102 -23.19 28.15 -2.16
N ASP A 103 -23.52 29.15 -2.98
CA ASP A 103 -22.92 30.48 -2.89
C ASP A 103 -23.56 31.23 -1.71
N ARG A 104 -22.72 31.78 -0.82
CA ARG A 104 -23.12 32.73 0.23
C ARG A 104 -23.40 34.12 -0.34
N PHE A 105 -22.62 34.49 -1.36
CA PHE A 105 -22.61 35.85 -1.92
C PHE A 105 -22.44 35.80 -3.44
N TYR A 106 -23.14 36.69 -4.14
CA TYR A 106 -22.92 36.92 -5.58
C TYR A 106 -22.18 38.24 -5.75
N TYR A 107 -20.91 38.16 -6.15
CA TYR A 107 -20.08 39.35 -6.37
C TYR A 107 -20.08 39.73 -7.85
N ILE A 108 -20.62 40.91 -8.16
CA ILE A 108 -20.67 41.42 -9.53
C ILE A 108 -19.32 42.04 -9.88
N GLY A 109 -18.76 41.68 -11.05
CA GLY A 109 -17.53 42.27 -11.59
C GLY A 109 -16.22 41.65 -11.09
N ILE A 110 -16.24 40.73 -10.11
CA ILE A 110 -15.04 40.03 -9.66
C ILE A 110 -14.84 38.75 -10.48
N ASN A 111 -13.78 38.72 -11.30
CA ASN A 111 -13.46 37.60 -12.19
C ASN A 111 -12.15 36.84 -11.84
N SER A 112 -11.47 37.19 -10.74
CA SER A 112 -10.26 36.52 -10.26
C SER A 112 -10.50 35.76 -8.95
N CYS A 113 -9.95 34.54 -8.86
CA CYS A 113 -9.94 33.76 -7.62
C CYS A 113 -9.27 34.54 -6.50
N ARG A 114 -8.11 35.18 -6.75
CA ARG A 114 -7.38 35.93 -5.72
C ARG A 114 -8.18 37.11 -5.18
N ALA A 115 -8.77 37.90 -6.08
CA ALA A 115 -9.63 39.01 -5.69
C ALA A 115 -10.83 38.50 -4.87
N LEU A 116 -11.51 37.45 -5.35
CA LEU A 116 -12.65 36.88 -4.64
C LEU A 116 -12.28 36.28 -3.29
N ALA A 117 -11.12 35.63 -3.17
CA ALA A 117 -10.65 35.06 -1.91
C ALA A 117 -10.42 36.14 -0.83
N ALA A 118 -10.01 37.34 -1.23
CA ALA A 118 -9.82 38.47 -0.31
C ALA A 118 -11.15 38.98 0.29
N PHE A 119 -12.29 38.75 -0.38
CA PHE A 119 -13.62 39.10 0.13
C PHE A 119 -14.25 37.93 0.89
N TYR A 120 -14.22 37.99 2.22
CA TYR A 120 -14.86 37.01 3.12
C TYR A 120 -14.48 35.53 2.83
N GLY A 121 -13.27 35.30 2.30
CA GLY A 121 -12.78 33.95 1.99
C GLY A 121 -13.39 33.32 0.73
N GLY A 122 -14.18 34.07 -0.04
CA GLY A 122 -14.77 33.63 -1.31
C GLY A 122 -16.30 33.64 -1.32
N LYS A 123 -16.87 33.22 -2.45
CA LYS A 123 -18.33 33.24 -2.66
C LYS A 123 -19.09 32.07 -2.07
N ARG A 124 -18.44 30.95 -1.76
CA ARG A 124 -19.09 29.66 -1.40
C ARG A 124 -19.16 29.45 0.11
N ILE A 125 -20.10 28.61 0.55
CA ILE A 125 -20.15 28.12 1.94
C ILE A 125 -18.90 27.29 2.26
N CYS A 126 -18.42 26.51 1.29
CA CYS A 126 -17.18 25.76 1.43
C CYS A 126 -15.98 26.70 1.51
N THR A 127 -15.29 26.70 2.64
CA THR A 127 -14.14 27.58 2.90
C THR A 127 -12.84 27.08 2.28
N ILE A 128 -12.76 25.78 1.96
CA ILE A 128 -11.55 25.10 1.44
C ILE A 128 -11.61 24.80 -0.07
N GLY A 129 -12.79 24.88 -0.68
CA GLY A 129 -13.04 24.46 -2.06
C GLY A 129 -12.67 25.49 -3.13
N CYS A 130 -12.72 25.06 -4.39
CA CYS A 130 -12.39 25.91 -5.52
C CYS A 130 -13.37 27.10 -5.64
N LEU A 131 -12.83 28.26 -6.02
CA LEU A 131 -13.62 29.48 -6.26
C LEU A 131 -14.19 29.54 -7.68
N CYS A 132 -13.76 28.65 -8.57
CA CYS A 132 -14.34 28.42 -9.90
C CYS A 132 -14.23 29.60 -10.88
N LEU A 133 -13.25 30.51 -10.69
CA LEU A 133 -13.03 31.68 -11.57
C LEU A 133 -11.92 31.49 -12.62
N GLY A 134 -11.21 30.35 -12.58
CA GLY A 134 -10.28 29.96 -13.65
C GLY A 134 -8.91 30.67 -13.67
N ASP A 135 -8.45 31.29 -12.57
CA ASP A 135 -7.10 31.89 -12.50
C ASP A 135 -6.01 30.89 -12.93
N CYS A 136 -6.08 29.65 -12.43
CA CYS A 136 -5.16 28.58 -12.79
C CYS A 136 -5.15 28.24 -14.30
N ILE A 137 -6.31 28.34 -14.97
CA ILE A 137 -6.44 28.11 -16.41
C ILE A 137 -5.76 29.23 -17.16
N ARG A 138 -6.06 30.49 -16.81
CA ARG A 138 -5.42 31.68 -17.41
C ARG A 138 -3.90 31.70 -17.22
N SER A 139 -3.41 31.17 -16.11
CA SER A 139 -1.97 31.06 -15.84
C SER A 139 -1.27 29.93 -16.61
N CYS A 140 -2.00 29.01 -17.24
CA CYS A 140 -1.43 27.83 -17.86
C CYS A 140 -1.05 28.11 -19.32
N SER A 141 0.22 28.40 -19.59
CA SER A 141 0.73 28.60 -20.97
C SER A 141 0.70 27.35 -21.85
N PHE A 142 0.49 26.16 -21.27
CA PHE A 142 0.55 24.87 -21.95
C PHE A 142 -0.84 24.29 -22.26
N ASN A 143 -1.92 25.03 -21.96
CA ASN A 143 -3.30 24.53 -22.09
C ASN A 143 -3.54 23.17 -21.41
N ALA A 144 -2.81 22.92 -20.32
CA ALA A 144 -2.90 21.68 -19.55
C ALA A 144 -4.05 21.70 -18.53
N ILE A 145 -4.73 22.84 -18.34
CA ILE A 145 -5.82 22.98 -17.38
C ILE A 145 -7.03 23.57 -18.09
N HIS A 146 -8.19 22.95 -17.91
CA HIS A 146 -9.47 23.45 -18.42
C HIS A 146 -10.54 23.39 -17.33
N MET A 147 -11.67 24.08 -17.53
CA MET A 147 -12.76 24.03 -16.56
C MET A 147 -13.58 22.77 -16.79
N GLY A 148 -13.70 21.92 -15.77
CA GLY A 148 -14.53 20.72 -15.82
C GLY A 148 -16.03 21.06 -15.75
N PRO A 149 -16.90 20.10 -16.08
CA PRO A 149 -18.35 20.31 -16.16
C PRO A 149 -18.98 20.70 -14.81
N LYS A 150 -18.37 20.29 -13.69
CA LYS A 150 -18.81 20.64 -12.32
C LYS A 150 -18.19 21.94 -11.80
N GLY A 151 -17.58 22.74 -12.68
CA GLY A 151 -17.05 24.06 -12.35
C GLY A 151 -15.73 24.07 -11.57
N TYR A 152 -14.94 22.98 -11.56
CA TYR A 152 -13.58 22.98 -11.01
C TYR A 152 -12.52 22.67 -12.09
N PRO A 153 -11.27 23.13 -11.92
CA PRO A 153 -10.21 22.90 -12.91
C PRO A 153 -9.85 21.41 -13.08
N VAL A 154 -9.73 20.91 -14.30
CA VAL A 154 -9.23 19.55 -14.58
C VAL A 154 -7.86 19.68 -15.24
N VAL A 155 -6.89 18.92 -14.73
CA VAL A 155 -5.52 18.93 -15.24
C VAL A 155 -5.32 17.74 -16.20
N ASP A 156 -4.94 18.05 -17.44
CA ASP A 156 -4.45 17.09 -18.41
C ASP A 156 -2.98 16.76 -18.11
N GLN A 157 -2.75 15.56 -17.59
CA GLN A 157 -1.43 15.09 -17.16
C GLN A 157 -0.45 14.91 -18.32
N SER A 158 -0.95 14.75 -19.55
CA SER A 158 -0.11 14.60 -20.75
C SER A 158 0.50 15.93 -21.20
N LYS A 159 -0.20 17.05 -20.97
CA LYS A 159 0.24 18.41 -21.34
C LYS A 159 0.90 19.17 -20.20
N CYS A 160 0.67 18.75 -18.96
CA CYS A 160 1.22 19.44 -17.81
C CYS A 160 2.74 19.28 -17.76
N VAL A 161 3.48 20.39 -17.81
CA VAL A 161 4.95 20.38 -17.66
C VAL A 161 5.42 20.66 -16.23
N GLY A 162 4.50 20.84 -15.28
CA GLY A 162 4.84 21.02 -13.87
C GLY A 162 5.49 22.36 -13.51
N CYS A 163 5.26 23.44 -14.25
CA CYS A 163 5.92 24.74 -14.03
C CYS A 163 5.49 25.51 -12.75
N GLY A 164 4.50 25.04 -12.00
CA GLY A 164 4.05 25.71 -10.76
C GLY A 164 3.20 26.98 -10.95
N ALA A 165 3.00 27.47 -12.18
CA ALA A 165 2.23 28.70 -12.42
C ALA A 165 0.81 28.65 -11.81
N CYS A 166 0.14 27.52 -11.98
CA CYS A 166 -1.22 27.29 -11.49
C CYS A 166 -1.33 27.21 -9.95
N GLU A 167 -0.28 26.73 -9.28
CA GLU A 167 -0.18 26.68 -7.83
C GLU A 167 0.03 28.07 -7.24
N LYS A 168 0.96 28.87 -7.82
CA LYS A 168 1.25 30.26 -7.40
C LYS A 168 0.02 31.19 -7.46
N VAL A 169 -0.87 30.98 -8.43
CA VAL A 169 -2.09 31.80 -8.58
C VAL A 169 -3.28 31.28 -7.78
N CYS A 170 -3.21 30.08 -7.18
CA CYS A 170 -4.33 29.49 -6.45
C CYS A 170 -4.37 30.01 -5.00
N PRO A 171 -5.30 30.92 -4.63
CA PRO A 171 -5.34 31.48 -3.28
C PRO A 171 -5.83 30.49 -2.20
N LYS A 172 -6.31 29.32 -2.62
CA LYS A 172 -6.82 28.25 -1.75
C LYS A 172 -5.86 27.06 -1.66
N SER A 173 -4.70 27.13 -2.31
CA SER A 173 -3.69 26.04 -2.33
C SER A 173 -4.25 24.67 -2.76
N ILE A 174 -5.25 24.71 -3.65
CA ILE A 174 -5.96 23.51 -4.15
C ILE A 174 -5.15 22.84 -5.24
N LEU A 175 -4.57 23.63 -6.14
CA LEU A 175 -3.64 23.12 -7.14
C LEU A 175 -2.27 23.04 -6.50
N LYS A 176 -1.73 21.83 -6.42
CA LYS A 176 -0.36 21.57 -5.96
C LYS A 176 0.44 20.92 -7.08
N VAL A 177 1.67 21.34 -7.30
CA VAL A 177 2.59 20.67 -8.21
C VAL A 177 3.50 19.76 -7.41
N ARG A 178 3.47 18.47 -7.72
CA ARG A 178 4.24 17.45 -6.99
C ARG A 178 4.90 16.48 -7.96
N THR A 179 6.02 15.91 -7.52
CA THR A 179 6.62 14.75 -8.20
C THR A 179 5.82 13.48 -7.88
N LEU A 180 6.17 12.36 -8.53
CA LEU A 180 5.57 11.07 -8.21
C LEU A 180 5.89 10.67 -6.77
N SER A 181 7.17 10.74 -6.39
CA SER A 181 7.63 10.36 -5.05
C SER A 181 6.98 11.21 -3.96
N GLN A 182 6.86 12.53 -4.15
CA GLN A 182 6.16 13.42 -3.21
C GLN A 182 4.66 13.09 -3.06
N ARG A 183 4.04 12.45 -4.06
CA ARG A 183 2.66 11.98 -3.94
C ARG A 183 2.58 10.68 -3.17
N LEU A 184 3.47 9.73 -3.47
CA LEU A 184 3.51 8.43 -2.82
C LEU A 184 3.89 8.54 -1.34
N LEU A 185 4.81 9.44 -1.01
CA LEU A 185 5.28 9.69 0.36
C LEU A 185 4.38 10.65 1.16
N HIS A 186 3.30 11.18 0.58
CA HIS A 186 2.33 12.00 1.33
C HIS A 186 1.35 11.08 2.04
N PHE A 187 1.51 10.93 3.35
CA PHE A 187 0.51 10.33 4.25
C PHE A 187 -0.51 11.37 4.70
N ASN A 188 -1.70 10.91 5.09
CA ASN A 188 -2.75 11.73 5.67
C ASN A 188 -2.22 12.47 6.90
N GLN A 189 -2.47 13.78 6.97
CA GLN A 189 -2.09 14.61 8.10
C GLN A 189 -3.33 15.02 8.92
N GLU A 190 -3.14 15.41 10.18
CA GLU A 190 -4.25 15.81 11.06
C GLU A 190 -5.04 17.02 10.53
N ASP A 191 -4.38 17.91 9.78
CA ASP A 191 -4.98 19.10 9.19
C ASP A 191 -5.54 18.87 7.77
N ASP A 192 -5.37 17.67 7.20
CA ASP A 192 -5.96 17.33 5.91
C ASP A 192 -7.50 17.18 6.06
N PRO A 193 -8.30 17.76 5.14
CA PRO A 193 -9.76 17.66 5.18
C PRO A 193 -10.26 16.30 4.68
N LEU A 194 -10.10 15.27 5.51
CA LEU A 194 -10.34 13.86 5.15
C LEU A 194 -11.76 13.39 5.45
N ALA A 195 -12.33 12.56 4.57
CA ALA A 195 -13.58 11.87 4.84
C ALA A 195 -13.37 10.73 5.87
N PRO A 196 -14.36 10.43 6.72
CA PRO A 196 -14.22 9.37 7.74
C PRO A 196 -13.75 8.03 7.18
N CYS A 197 -14.28 7.62 6.03
CA CYS A 197 -13.88 6.37 5.38
C CYS A 197 -12.38 6.32 5.03
N SER A 198 -11.79 7.45 4.62
CA SER A 198 -10.35 7.56 4.34
C SER A 198 -9.50 7.58 5.60
N GLN A 199 -10.01 8.12 6.72
CA GLN A 199 -9.33 8.11 8.02
C GLN A 199 -9.28 6.70 8.62
N THR A 200 -10.36 5.92 8.45
CA THR A 200 -10.48 4.56 8.99
C THR A 200 -9.85 3.48 8.11
N CYS A 201 -9.44 3.82 6.87
CA CYS A 201 -8.79 2.86 5.99
C CYS A 201 -7.30 2.80 6.35
N PRO A 202 -6.74 1.63 6.73
CA PRO A 202 -5.32 1.55 7.11
C PRO A 202 -4.36 1.95 5.98
N ALA A 203 -4.74 1.70 4.72
CA ALA A 203 -3.99 2.14 3.56
C ALA A 203 -4.19 3.64 3.21
N GLU A 204 -5.08 4.36 3.89
CA GLU A 204 -5.39 5.78 3.66
C GLU A 204 -5.85 6.10 2.23
N ILE A 205 -6.60 5.17 1.63
CA ILE A 205 -7.10 5.34 0.25
C ILE A 205 -8.06 6.54 0.19
N ASN A 206 -7.93 7.37 -0.85
CA ASN A 206 -8.90 8.42 -1.14
C ASN A 206 -10.20 7.81 -1.72
N ILE A 207 -11.05 7.33 -0.82
CA ILE A 207 -12.30 6.63 -1.13
C ILE A 207 -13.32 7.52 -1.86
N PRO A 208 -13.58 8.77 -1.42
CA PRO A 208 -14.51 9.66 -2.12
C PRO A 208 -14.12 9.87 -3.59
N LYS A 209 -12.81 10.01 -3.87
CA LYS A 209 -12.29 10.26 -5.22
C LYS A 209 -12.59 9.09 -6.16
N TYR A 210 -12.19 7.87 -5.79
CA TYR A 210 -12.40 6.74 -6.69
C TYR A 210 -13.88 6.40 -6.86
N ILE A 211 -14.72 6.60 -5.84
CA ILE A 211 -16.17 6.43 -5.97
C ILE A 211 -16.75 7.49 -6.92
N SER A 212 -16.27 8.73 -6.85
CA SER A 212 -16.68 9.77 -7.81
C SER A 212 -16.24 9.43 -9.23
N GLN A 213 -15.06 8.85 -9.42
CA GLN A 213 -14.54 8.42 -10.73
C GLN A 213 -15.37 7.26 -11.29
N ILE A 214 -15.72 6.26 -10.47
CA ILE A 214 -16.68 5.21 -10.83
C ILE A 214 -18.02 5.82 -11.26
N LYS A 215 -18.55 6.78 -10.49
CA LYS A 215 -19.81 7.46 -10.82
C LYS A 215 -19.76 8.22 -12.15
N SER A 216 -18.60 8.74 -12.55
CA SER A 216 -18.42 9.39 -13.85
C SER A 216 -18.06 8.44 -15.01
N GLY A 217 -17.97 7.14 -14.75
CA GLY A 217 -17.58 6.13 -15.76
C GLY A 217 -16.07 6.08 -16.05
N ASP A 218 -15.24 6.78 -15.26
CA ASP A 218 -13.79 6.78 -15.41
C ASP A 218 -13.15 5.71 -14.51
N TYR A 219 -13.37 4.45 -14.88
CA TYR A 219 -12.94 3.31 -14.08
C TYR A 219 -11.41 3.16 -14.04
N ARG A 220 -10.73 3.58 -15.11
CA ARG A 220 -9.26 3.60 -15.16
C ARG A 220 -8.69 4.53 -14.09
N ALA A 221 -9.19 5.76 -14.01
CA ALA A 221 -8.71 6.72 -13.01
C ALA A 221 -9.06 6.27 -11.58
N ALA A 222 -10.15 5.52 -11.40
CA ALA A 222 -10.49 4.89 -10.11
C ALA A 222 -9.45 3.85 -9.68
N VAL A 223 -9.05 2.94 -10.58
CA VAL A 223 -7.99 1.95 -10.33
C VAL A 223 -6.66 2.64 -10.00
N GLU A 224 -6.27 3.65 -10.80
CA GLU A 224 -5.05 4.42 -10.56
C GLU A 224 -5.07 5.11 -9.18
N THR A 225 -6.21 5.67 -8.79
CA THR A 225 -6.38 6.32 -7.47
C THR A 225 -6.27 5.33 -6.32
N ILE A 226 -6.78 4.11 -6.46
CA ILE A 226 -6.65 3.08 -5.43
C ILE A 226 -5.18 2.63 -5.32
N ARG A 227 -4.52 2.39 -6.46
CA ARG A 227 -3.10 1.96 -6.55
C ARG A 227 -2.10 3.00 -6.06
N GLU A 228 -2.47 4.26 -5.91
CA GLU A 228 -1.62 5.24 -5.23
C GLU A 228 -1.29 4.82 -3.80
N ARG A 229 -2.17 4.03 -3.17
CA ARG A 229 -2.09 3.67 -1.74
C ARG A 229 -2.16 2.18 -1.46
N ASN A 230 -2.77 1.40 -2.36
CA ASN A 230 -2.94 -0.04 -2.16
C ASN A 230 -2.66 -0.79 -3.48
N PRO A 231 -1.49 -1.46 -3.61
CA PRO A 231 -1.18 -2.26 -4.79
C PRO A 231 -1.99 -3.56 -4.86
N LEU A 232 -2.53 -4.03 -3.72
CA LEU A 232 -3.30 -5.26 -3.58
C LEU A 232 -4.82 -5.02 -3.60
N LEU A 233 -5.29 -4.17 -4.52
CA LEU A 233 -6.69 -3.77 -4.62
C LEU A 233 -7.66 -4.91 -4.98
N PHE A 234 -7.24 -5.88 -5.79
CA PHE A 234 -8.03 -7.04 -6.19
C PHE A 234 -8.27 -7.96 -5.00
N THR A 235 -7.19 -8.24 -4.25
CA THR A 235 -7.23 -9.01 -3.02
C THR A 235 -8.04 -8.28 -1.96
N CYS A 236 -7.73 -7.00 -1.69
CA CYS A 236 -8.45 -6.22 -0.69
C CYS A 236 -9.93 -6.03 -1.03
N GLY A 237 -10.32 -6.00 -2.30
CA GLY A 237 -11.72 -5.99 -2.73
C GLY A 237 -12.49 -7.29 -2.46
N ARG A 238 -11.80 -8.36 -2.02
CA ARG A 238 -12.41 -9.67 -1.73
C ARG A 238 -12.30 -10.06 -0.26
N VAL A 239 -11.16 -9.77 0.37
CA VAL A 239 -10.84 -10.34 1.69
C VAL A 239 -10.88 -9.34 2.85
N CYS A 240 -10.83 -8.04 2.56
CA CYS A 240 -10.80 -6.98 3.57
C CYS A 240 -12.12 -6.93 4.34
N PRO A 241 -12.09 -6.78 5.69
CA PRO A 241 -13.29 -6.61 6.51
C PRO A 241 -13.87 -5.19 6.44
N HIS A 242 -13.39 -4.36 5.49
CA HIS A 242 -13.93 -3.04 5.16
C HIS A 242 -14.18 -2.10 6.36
N PRO A 243 -13.15 -1.82 7.20
CA PRO A 243 -13.28 -0.89 8.34
C PRO A 243 -13.70 0.53 7.89
N CYS A 244 -13.43 0.87 6.63
CA CYS A 244 -13.86 2.11 6.00
C CYS A 244 -15.38 2.29 5.87
N GLU A 245 -16.17 1.23 6.07
CA GLU A 245 -17.63 1.27 6.03
C GLU A 245 -18.24 1.51 7.42
N GLU A 246 -17.52 1.24 8.52
CA GLU A 246 -18.03 1.31 9.90
C GLU A 246 -18.52 2.71 10.29
N TYR A 247 -17.74 3.74 9.98
CA TYR A 247 -18.04 5.14 10.28
C TYR A 247 -18.51 5.92 9.04
N CYS A 248 -19.06 5.22 8.05
CA CYS A 248 -19.57 5.86 6.85
C CYS A 248 -20.71 6.82 7.19
N ARG A 249 -20.59 8.11 6.84
CA ARG A 249 -21.62 9.12 7.11
C ARG A 249 -22.99 8.78 6.50
N ARG A 250 -23.04 8.01 5.41
CA ARG A 250 -24.32 7.56 4.83
C ARG A 250 -25.09 6.67 5.81
N GLY A 251 -24.37 5.93 6.66
CA GLY A 251 -24.91 5.08 7.73
C GLY A 251 -25.70 5.82 8.81
N ILE A 252 -25.62 7.16 8.87
CA ILE A 252 -26.44 7.98 9.79
C ILE A 252 -27.89 8.04 9.30
N GLU A 253 -28.08 8.05 7.98
CA GLU A 253 -29.41 8.19 7.35
C GLU A 253 -29.99 6.84 6.90
N ASP A 254 -29.14 5.85 6.59
CA ASP A 254 -29.52 4.53 6.05
C ASP A 254 -28.34 3.55 6.21
N GLU A 255 -28.00 2.75 5.19
CA GLU A 255 -26.84 1.86 5.18
C GLU A 255 -25.53 2.51 4.71
N ALA A 256 -24.39 1.95 5.12
CA ALA A 256 -23.09 2.36 4.63
C ALA A 256 -22.96 2.16 3.12
N VAL A 257 -22.15 2.99 2.46
CA VAL A 257 -21.80 2.76 1.05
C VAL A 257 -20.98 1.47 0.97
N SER A 258 -21.30 0.59 0.01
CA SER A 258 -20.53 -0.65 -0.25
C SER A 258 -19.17 -0.36 -0.92
N ILE A 259 -18.31 0.36 -0.19
CA ILE A 259 -16.98 0.82 -0.58
C ILE A 259 -16.11 -0.35 -1.08
N ASN A 260 -16.16 -1.49 -0.40
CA ASN A 260 -15.37 -2.67 -0.75
C ASN A 260 -15.82 -3.32 -2.07
N GLN A 261 -17.14 -3.43 -2.28
CA GLN A 261 -17.69 -3.96 -3.54
C GLN A 261 -17.40 -3.02 -4.72
N LEU A 262 -17.44 -1.71 -4.51
CA LEU A 262 -17.04 -0.73 -5.53
C LEU A 262 -15.53 -0.85 -5.88
N LYS A 263 -14.67 -1.09 -4.88
CA LYS A 263 -13.24 -1.37 -5.10
C LYS A 263 -13.06 -2.63 -5.93
N ARG A 264 -13.76 -3.72 -5.57
CA ARG A 264 -13.74 -4.98 -6.33
C ARG A 264 -14.19 -4.77 -7.77
N PHE A 265 -15.29 -4.04 -7.98
CA PHE A 265 -15.79 -3.71 -9.31
C PHE A 265 -14.75 -2.96 -10.16
N ALA A 266 -14.09 -1.94 -9.59
CA ALA A 266 -13.05 -1.18 -10.29
C ALA A 266 -11.84 -2.07 -10.64
N ALA A 267 -11.42 -2.93 -9.71
CA ALA A 267 -10.33 -3.88 -9.96
C ALA A 267 -10.71 -4.88 -11.07
N ASP A 268 -11.87 -5.53 -10.96
CA ASP A 268 -12.35 -6.52 -11.93
C ASP A 268 -12.59 -5.91 -13.32
N PHE A 269 -12.83 -4.60 -13.43
CA PHE A 269 -12.92 -3.90 -14.72
C PHE A 269 -11.60 -3.96 -15.50
N GLU A 270 -10.45 -3.81 -14.83
CA GLU A 270 -9.14 -3.88 -15.49
C GLU A 270 -8.87 -5.27 -16.08
N VAL A 271 -9.20 -6.34 -15.35
CA VAL A 271 -9.10 -7.71 -15.86
C VAL A 271 -9.97 -7.88 -17.10
N LYS A 272 -11.20 -7.32 -17.10
CA LYS A 272 -12.09 -7.36 -18.27
C LYS A 272 -11.56 -6.57 -19.47
N CYS A 273 -10.76 -5.53 -19.25
CA CYS A 273 -10.08 -4.81 -20.33
C CYS A 273 -8.96 -5.62 -20.98
N GLY A 274 -8.55 -6.75 -20.39
CA GLY A 274 -7.57 -7.68 -20.95
C GLY A 274 -6.13 -7.18 -20.97
N HIS A 275 -5.86 -6.00 -20.38
CA HIS A 275 -4.50 -5.45 -20.26
C HIS A 275 -4.35 -4.71 -18.94
N ARG A 276 -3.16 -4.82 -18.33
CA ARG A 276 -2.81 -4.12 -17.11
C ARG A 276 -2.53 -2.65 -17.41
N PHE A 277 -3.04 -1.75 -16.56
CA PHE A 277 -2.78 -0.32 -16.70
C PHE A 277 -1.33 -0.03 -16.30
N SER A 278 -0.65 0.80 -17.10
CA SER A 278 0.72 1.22 -16.83
C SER A 278 0.84 1.93 -15.48
N ILE A 279 1.80 1.51 -14.67
CA ILE A 279 2.09 2.08 -13.36
C ILE A 279 3.36 2.91 -13.48
N PRO A 280 3.31 4.23 -13.21
CA PRO A 280 4.49 5.07 -13.34
C PRO A 280 5.49 4.80 -12.21
N CYS A 281 6.77 4.78 -12.58
CA CYS A 281 7.91 4.70 -11.67
C CYS A 281 8.77 5.97 -11.81
N ALA A 282 9.38 6.38 -10.71
CA ALA A 282 10.43 7.37 -10.70
C ALA A 282 11.69 6.81 -11.38
N PRO A 283 12.58 7.68 -11.85
CA PRO A 283 13.85 7.25 -12.42
C PRO A 283 14.74 6.50 -11.42
N SER A 284 15.74 5.76 -11.93
CA SER A 284 16.65 4.96 -11.08
C SER A 284 17.33 5.82 -10.02
N THR A 285 17.39 5.27 -8.82
CA THR A 285 18.18 5.80 -7.69
C THR A 285 19.52 5.06 -7.52
N ASP A 286 19.72 3.99 -8.29
CA ASP A 286 20.86 3.06 -8.24
C ASP A 286 21.03 2.33 -6.90
N LYS A 287 20.03 2.43 -6.01
CA LYS A 287 19.96 1.72 -4.73
C LYS A 287 19.31 0.35 -4.89
N LYS A 288 19.85 -0.65 -4.20
CA LYS A 288 19.36 -2.04 -4.23
C LYS A 288 18.77 -2.46 -2.90
N ILE A 289 17.56 -3.00 -2.92
CA ILE A 289 16.84 -3.44 -1.71
C ILE A 289 16.46 -4.91 -1.82
N ALA A 290 16.76 -5.68 -0.77
CA ALA A 290 16.32 -7.07 -0.65
C ALA A 290 15.03 -7.13 0.19
N VAL A 291 14.02 -7.83 -0.32
CA VAL A 291 12.72 -8.03 0.35
C VAL A 291 12.57 -9.50 0.68
N ILE A 292 12.53 -9.85 1.96
CA ILE A 292 12.42 -11.24 2.42
C ILE A 292 10.97 -11.56 2.74
N GLY A 293 10.37 -12.43 1.94
CA GLY A 293 8.96 -12.81 1.95
C GLY A 293 8.17 -12.07 0.88
N GLY A 294 7.56 -12.82 -0.03
CA GLY A 294 6.65 -12.35 -1.08
C GLY A 294 5.18 -12.37 -0.67
N GLY A 295 4.89 -12.17 0.63
CA GLY A 295 3.53 -11.96 1.14
C GLY A 295 3.01 -10.55 0.86
N PRO A 296 1.86 -10.15 1.44
CA PRO A 296 1.27 -8.83 1.22
C PRO A 296 2.24 -7.69 1.57
N ALA A 297 2.88 -7.74 2.74
CA ALA A 297 3.84 -6.71 3.16
C ALA A 297 5.06 -6.61 2.23
N GLY A 298 5.61 -7.75 1.81
CA GLY A 298 6.75 -7.77 0.90
C GLY A 298 6.42 -7.28 -0.50
N LEU A 299 5.29 -7.72 -1.07
CA LEU A 299 4.81 -7.24 -2.37
C LEU A 299 4.51 -5.74 -2.35
N THR A 300 3.88 -5.24 -1.28
CA THR A 300 3.60 -3.82 -1.10
C THR A 300 4.87 -3.00 -0.94
N CYS A 301 5.83 -3.46 -0.12
CA CYS A 301 7.14 -2.83 0.04
C CYS A 301 7.89 -2.76 -1.31
N ALA A 302 7.97 -3.89 -2.01
CA ALA A 302 8.63 -3.96 -3.31
C ALA A 302 7.97 -3.06 -4.36
N TYR A 303 6.65 -3.01 -4.38
CA TYR A 303 5.87 -2.12 -5.25
C TYR A 303 6.24 -0.66 -5.05
N PHE A 304 6.19 -0.16 -3.80
CA PHE A 304 6.46 1.26 -3.54
C PHE A 304 7.93 1.61 -3.75
N LEU A 305 8.86 0.77 -3.30
CA LEU A 305 10.29 0.98 -3.52
C LEU A 305 10.64 1.02 -5.01
N ARG A 306 10.07 0.11 -5.80
CA ARG A 306 10.29 0.09 -7.25
C ARG A 306 9.72 1.34 -7.92
N ARG A 307 8.56 1.83 -7.47
CA ARG A 307 7.97 3.08 -7.95
C ARG A 307 8.73 4.34 -7.53
N LEU A 308 9.49 4.28 -6.45
CA LEU A 308 10.44 5.33 -6.03
C LEU A 308 11.78 5.25 -6.78
N GLY A 309 11.97 4.24 -7.65
CA GLY A 309 13.16 4.12 -8.49
C GLY A 309 14.27 3.25 -7.90
N HIS A 310 14.00 2.48 -6.85
CA HIS A 310 14.96 1.52 -6.31
C HIS A 310 14.94 0.21 -7.11
N GLY A 311 16.08 -0.45 -7.22
CA GLY A 311 16.17 -1.84 -7.66
C GLY A 311 15.75 -2.75 -6.51
N VAL A 312 14.84 -3.69 -6.76
CA VAL A 312 14.25 -4.53 -5.70
C VAL A 312 14.28 -5.99 -6.12
N THR A 313 14.72 -6.84 -5.18
CA THR A 313 14.72 -8.29 -5.34
C THR A 313 13.98 -8.96 -4.18
N ILE A 314 12.97 -9.77 -4.49
CA ILE A 314 12.17 -10.52 -3.51
C ILE A 314 12.75 -11.92 -3.32
N PHE A 315 12.90 -12.39 -2.08
CA PHE A 315 13.29 -13.75 -1.74
C PHE A 315 12.16 -14.43 -0.97
N ASP A 316 11.62 -15.55 -1.47
CA ASP A 316 10.53 -16.27 -0.83
C ASP A 316 10.84 -17.77 -0.68
N LYS A 317 10.47 -18.34 0.48
CA LYS A 317 10.65 -19.77 0.78
C LYS A 317 9.68 -20.67 0.00
N MET A 318 8.54 -20.12 -0.39
CA MET A 318 7.49 -20.84 -1.10
C MET A 318 7.76 -20.84 -2.59
N ARG A 319 7.19 -21.81 -3.30
CA ARG A 319 7.32 -21.94 -4.76
C ARG A 319 6.74 -20.76 -5.53
N ASN A 320 5.61 -20.22 -5.06
CA ASN A 320 4.90 -19.12 -5.68
C ASN A 320 4.73 -17.96 -4.67
N LEU A 321 4.86 -16.72 -5.14
CA LEU A 321 4.67 -15.52 -4.31
C LEU A 321 3.20 -15.36 -3.88
N GLY A 322 2.95 -14.57 -2.85
CA GLY A 322 1.61 -14.23 -2.33
C GLY A 322 1.43 -14.60 -0.86
N GLY A 323 2.33 -15.37 -0.26
CA GLY A 323 2.30 -15.74 1.15
C GLY A 323 0.93 -16.25 1.61
N MET A 324 0.41 -15.72 2.73
CA MET A 324 -0.91 -16.11 3.25
C MET A 324 -2.08 -15.86 2.30
N LEU A 325 -1.96 -14.94 1.35
CA LEU A 325 -2.99 -14.73 0.32
C LEU A 325 -3.14 -15.97 -0.57
N ARG A 326 -2.01 -16.61 -0.88
CA ARG A 326 -1.99 -17.82 -1.70
C ARG A 326 -2.25 -19.08 -0.89
N TYR A 327 -1.58 -19.22 0.24
CA TYR A 327 -1.52 -20.48 0.99
C TYR A 327 -2.49 -20.54 2.18
N GLY A 328 -3.00 -19.41 2.66
CA GLY A 328 -3.95 -19.36 3.78
C GLY A 328 -5.40 -19.14 3.33
N ILE A 329 -5.63 -18.21 2.39
CA ILE A 329 -7.01 -17.86 1.98
C ILE A 329 -7.51 -18.86 0.92
N PRO A 330 -8.67 -19.52 1.10
CA PRO A 330 -9.18 -20.49 0.13
C PRO A 330 -9.62 -19.89 -1.22
N GLU A 331 -9.67 -20.73 -2.27
CA GLU A 331 -10.07 -20.38 -3.65
C GLU A 331 -11.43 -19.66 -3.71
N TYR A 332 -12.42 -20.13 -2.95
CA TYR A 332 -13.77 -19.57 -2.98
C TYR A 332 -13.84 -18.11 -2.49
N ARG A 333 -12.84 -17.68 -1.71
CA ARG A 333 -12.77 -16.33 -1.13
C ARG A 333 -11.79 -15.45 -1.92
N LEU A 334 -10.64 -16.00 -2.32
CA LEU A 334 -9.66 -15.33 -3.17
C LEU A 334 -9.22 -16.26 -4.31
N PRO A 335 -9.81 -16.08 -5.51
CA PRO A 335 -9.42 -16.86 -6.69
C PRO A 335 -7.94 -16.68 -7.02
N LYS A 336 -7.22 -17.78 -7.24
CA LYS A 336 -5.75 -17.71 -7.42
C LYS A 336 -5.34 -17.10 -8.75
N GLU A 337 -6.17 -17.24 -9.79
CA GLU A 337 -5.96 -16.56 -11.07
C GLU A 337 -5.96 -15.04 -10.91
N ILE A 338 -6.84 -14.50 -10.05
CA ILE A 338 -6.89 -13.05 -9.77
C ILE A 338 -5.69 -12.61 -8.94
N LEU A 339 -5.27 -13.42 -7.97
CA LEU A 339 -4.07 -13.15 -7.19
C LEU A 339 -2.82 -13.15 -8.07
N GLU A 340 -2.69 -14.12 -8.99
CA GLU A 340 -1.60 -14.17 -9.96
C GLU A 340 -1.59 -12.91 -10.84
N TRP A 341 -2.77 -12.53 -11.36
CA TRP A 341 -2.90 -11.33 -12.17
C TRP A 341 -2.41 -10.06 -11.46
N GLU A 342 -2.74 -9.95 -10.17
CA GLU A 342 -2.34 -8.84 -9.31
C GLU A 342 -0.83 -8.86 -9.00
N ILE A 343 -0.26 -10.02 -8.66
CA ILE A 343 1.18 -10.18 -8.41
C ILE A 343 1.99 -9.87 -9.67
N ASP A 344 1.61 -10.41 -10.82
CA ASP A 344 2.24 -10.12 -12.10
C ASP A 344 2.27 -8.61 -12.38
N SER A 345 1.18 -7.89 -12.08
CA SER A 345 1.12 -6.43 -12.29
C SER A 345 2.14 -5.65 -11.45
N ILE A 346 2.56 -6.22 -10.32
CA ILE A 346 3.63 -5.68 -9.47
C ILE A 346 4.99 -6.06 -10.04
N LEU A 347 5.17 -7.33 -10.44
CA LEU A 347 6.44 -7.85 -10.98
C LEU A 347 6.83 -7.22 -12.32
N GLU A 348 5.84 -6.88 -13.17
CA GLU A 348 6.02 -6.18 -14.45
C GLU A 348 6.69 -4.80 -14.32
N LEU A 349 6.78 -4.26 -13.11
CA LEU A 349 7.58 -3.06 -12.84
C LEU A 349 9.09 -3.32 -12.98
N GLY A 350 9.52 -4.57 -13.16
CA GLY A 350 10.92 -4.98 -13.19
C GLY A 350 11.46 -5.27 -11.79
N ILE A 351 10.65 -5.96 -10.97
CA ILE A 351 11.06 -6.47 -9.66
C ILE A 351 11.60 -7.88 -9.87
N GLU A 352 12.82 -8.13 -9.43
CA GLU A 352 13.43 -9.46 -9.48
C GLU A 352 12.90 -10.32 -8.32
N TYR A 353 12.87 -11.64 -8.50
CA TYR A 353 12.46 -12.52 -7.42
C TYR A 353 13.12 -13.90 -7.49
N HIS A 354 13.37 -14.48 -6.32
CA HIS A 354 13.88 -15.82 -6.12
C HIS A 354 12.93 -16.57 -5.17
N THR A 355 12.29 -17.61 -5.68
CA THR A 355 11.36 -18.48 -4.93
C THR A 355 12.04 -19.79 -4.53
N GLY A 356 11.51 -20.47 -3.52
CA GLY A 356 12.07 -21.73 -3.01
C GLY A 356 13.37 -21.56 -2.23
N VAL A 357 13.66 -20.35 -1.72
CA VAL A 357 14.87 -20.02 -0.95
C VAL A 357 14.51 -19.51 0.44
N LYS A 358 15.13 -20.06 1.48
CA LYS A 358 14.81 -19.79 2.88
C LYS A 358 15.96 -19.05 3.59
N LEU A 359 15.64 -17.88 4.15
CA LEU A 359 16.54 -17.13 5.04
C LEU A 359 16.96 -17.99 6.24
N GLY A 360 18.27 -18.00 6.54
CA GLY A 360 18.87 -18.78 7.62
C GLY A 360 19.16 -20.25 7.26
N VAL A 361 18.86 -20.66 6.03
CA VAL A 361 19.20 -21.99 5.47
C VAL A 361 20.00 -21.83 4.18
N ASP A 362 19.43 -21.17 3.17
CA ASP A 362 20.05 -21.04 1.84
C ASP A 362 20.90 -19.77 1.71
N PHE A 363 20.54 -18.71 2.44
CA PHE A 363 21.25 -17.45 2.51
C PHE A 363 21.04 -16.78 3.88
N ASP A 364 21.87 -15.78 4.20
CA ASP A 364 21.78 -14.96 5.40
C ASP A 364 21.86 -13.47 5.05
N LEU A 365 21.78 -12.59 6.05
CA LEU A 365 21.81 -11.15 5.81
C LEU A 365 23.18 -10.64 5.41
N GLU A 366 24.26 -11.25 5.90
CA GLU A 366 25.63 -10.87 5.56
C GLU A 366 25.92 -11.15 4.08
N SER A 367 25.40 -12.27 3.56
CA SER A 367 25.50 -12.59 2.14
C SER A 367 24.73 -11.61 1.26
N LEU A 368 23.61 -11.06 1.73
CA LEU A 368 22.89 -9.99 1.02
C LEU A 368 23.67 -8.67 1.06
N VAL A 369 24.18 -8.26 2.22
CA VAL A 369 25.00 -7.04 2.33
C VAL A 369 26.23 -7.13 1.43
N SER A 370 26.91 -8.29 1.39
CA SER A 370 28.07 -8.52 0.51
C SER A 370 27.73 -8.55 -0.99
N GLN A 371 26.49 -8.89 -1.35
CA GLN A 371 25.97 -8.74 -2.73
C GLN A 371 25.65 -7.29 -3.10
N GLY A 372 25.78 -6.35 -2.16
CA GLY A 372 25.63 -4.92 -2.40
C GLY A 372 24.20 -4.40 -2.23
N TYR A 373 23.36 -5.07 -1.44
CA TYR A 373 22.06 -4.52 -1.03
C TYR A 373 22.25 -3.41 0.01
N ASP A 374 21.68 -2.22 -0.22
CA ASP A 374 21.76 -1.06 0.66
C ASP A 374 20.86 -1.20 1.90
N ALA A 375 19.74 -1.91 1.77
CA ALA A 375 18.81 -2.20 2.85
C ALA A 375 18.04 -3.50 2.63
N ILE A 376 17.50 -4.04 3.72
CA ILE A 376 16.79 -5.31 3.77
C ILE A 376 15.44 -5.10 4.48
N PHE A 377 14.37 -5.61 3.88
CA PHE A 377 13.04 -5.65 4.49
C PHE A 377 12.65 -7.08 4.86
N LEU A 378 12.25 -7.30 6.11
CA LEU A 378 11.82 -8.59 6.64
C LEU A 378 10.29 -8.65 6.73
N GLY A 379 9.67 -9.23 5.69
CA GLY A 379 8.24 -9.50 5.56
C GLY A 379 7.89 -10.99 5.67
N VAL A 380 8.53 -11.70 6.60
CA VAL A 380 8.44 -13.18 6.70
C VAL A 380 7.05 -13.70 7.12
N GLY A 381 6.21 -12.83 7.69
CA GLY A 381 4.84 -13.15 8.12
C GLY A 381 4.75 -14.10 9.31
N ALA A 382 3.53 -14.50 9.66
CA ALA A 382 3.22 -15.39 10.78
C ALA A 382 2.80 -16.79 10.30
N TRP A 383 3.78 -17.68 10.09
CA TRP A 383 3.57 -19.03 9.56
C TRP A 383 3.45 -20.12 10.63
N SER A 384 3.74 -19.81 11.89
CA SER A 384 3.74 -20.78 12.98
C SER A 384 2.38 -20.80 13.67
N ASP A 385 1.69 -21.95 13.66
CA ASP A 385 0.44 -22.11 14.41
C ASP A 385 0.70 -22.14 15.93
N TYR A 386 -0.22 -21.57 16.70
CA TYR A 386 -0.24 -21.76 18.15
C TYR A 386 -0.88 -23.10 18.53
N GLN A 387 -0.21 -23.83 19.43
CA GLN A 387 -0.70 -25.08 19.99
C GLN A 387 -1.66 -24.85 21.16
N LEU A 388 -2.61 -25.77 21.35
CA LEU A 388 -3.55 -25.74 22.48
C LEU A 388 -2.86 -26.12 23.80
N LYS A 389 -1.78 -26.90 23.73
CA LYS A 389 -1.06 -27.46 24.89
C LYS A 389 -1.96 -28.38 25.72
N VAL A 390 -2.78 -29.16 25.02
CA VAL A 390 -3.70 -30.14 25.61
C VAL A 390 -3.24 -31.56 25.28
N LYS A 391 -3.56 -32.50 26.17
CA LYS A 391 -3.21 -33.90 25.95
C LYS A 391 -3.90 -34.42 24.69
N GLY A 392 -3.14 -35.09 23.83
CA GLY A 392 -3.64 -35.74 22.62
C GLY A 392 -3.77 -34.84 21.38
N GLU A 393 -3.33 -33.58 21.44
CA GLU A 393 -3.38 -32.68 20.27
C GLU A 393 -2.49 -33.12 19.09
N ASP A 394 -1.53 -34.03 19.31
CA ASP A 394 -0.64 -34.60 18.28
C ASP A 394 -1.14 -35.96 17.72
N GLN A 395 -2.38 -36.37 18.04
CA GLN A 395 -2.96 -37.61 17.53
C GLN A 395 -3.16 -37.56 16.01
N LYS A 396 -3.24 -38.74 15.37
CA LYS A 396 -3.55 -38.83 13.94
C LYS A 396 -4.95 -38.28 13.69
N GLY A 397 -5.08 -37.39 12.70
CA GLY A 397 -6.32 -36.65 12.43
C GLY A 397 -6.39 -35.28 13.11
N CYS A 398 -5.41 -34.92 13.95
CA CYS A 398 -5.25 -33.57 14.45
C CYS A 398 -4.33 -32.75 13.52
N PHE A 399 -4.79 -31.56 13.15
CA PHE A 399 -4.08 -30.60 12.32
C PHE A 399 -4.13 -29.21 12.97
N THR A 400 -3.30 -28.31 12.47
CA THR A 400 -3.40 -26.88 12.78
C THR A 400 -3.93 -26.11 11.57
N GLY A 401 -4.48 -24.92 11.81
CA GLY A 401 -5.21 -24.16 10.81
C GLY A 401 -4.36 -23.75 9.61
N ILE A 402 -3.17 -23.17 9.85
CA ILE A 402 -2.26 -22.80 8.75
C ILE A 402 -1.74 -24.05 8.05
N ASP A 403 -1.33 -25.08 8.80
CA ASP A 403 -0.86 -26.34 8.21
C ASP A 403 -1.89 -26.94 7.26
N PHE A 404 -3.13 -27.11 7.72
CA PHE A 404 -4.22 -27.68 6.92
C PHE A 404 -4.48 -26.87 5.65
N LEU A 405 -4.66 -25.55 5.77
CA LEU A 405 -4.94 -24.67 4.62
C LEU A 405 -3.75 -24.60 3.65
N THR A 406 -2.52 -24.57 4.17
CA THR A 406 -1.30 -24.52 3.36
C THR A 406 -1.11 -25.80 2.56
N ARG A 407 -1.26 -26.97 3.19
CA ARG A 407 -1.19 -28.26 2.49
C ARG A 407 -2.27 -28.35 1.42
N PHE A 408 -3.50 -27.96 1.75
CA PHE A 408 -4.59 -27.97 0.80
C PHE A 408 -4.33 -27.04 -0.40
N ALA A 409 -3.85 -25.82 -0.15
CA ALA A 409 -3.51 -24.87 -1.19
C ALA A 409 -2.37 -25.37 -2.10
N LYS A 410 -1.39 -26.11 -1.56
CA LYS A 410 -0.33 -26.75 -2.35
C LYS A 410 -0.88 -27.85 -3.26
N ILE A 411 -1.76 -28.71 -2.74
CA ILE A 411 -2.42 -29.77 -3.51
C ILE A 411 -3.20 -29.17 -4.69
N GLN A 412 -3.97 -28.11 -4.44
CA GLN A 412 -4.73 -27.41 -5.50
C GLN A 412 -3.83 -26.80 -6.59
N GLN A 413 -2.60 -26.42 -6.24
CA GLN A 413 -1.61 -25.88 -7.16
C GLN A 413 -0.80 -26.95 -7.89
N GLY A 414 -1.07 -28.24 -7.65
CA GLY A 414 -0.33 -29.34 -8.27
C GLY A 414 1.08 -29.51 -7.73
N ASP A 415 1.36 -29.05 -6.50
CA ASP A 415 2.61 -29.42 -5.82
C ASP A 415 2.53 -30.92 -5.46
N SER A 416 3.33 -31.72 -6.16
CA SER A 416 3.33 -33.18 -6.15
C SER A 416 4.02 -33.77 -4.92
N THR A 417 3.63 -33.34 -3.73
CA THR A 417 3.90 -34.10 -2.51
C THR A 417 2.69 -34.99 -2.29
N ASP A 418 2.87 -36.32 -2.33
CA ASP A 418 1.85 -37.40 -2.22
C ASP A 418 0.96 -37.38 -0.95
N GLU A 419 0.85 -36.27 -0.23
CA GLU A 419 0.02 -36.13 0.96
C GLU A 419 -1.42 -35.77 0.58
N SER A 420 -2.21 -36.76 0.15
CA SER A 420 -3.67 -36.61 0.23
C SER A 420 -4.04 -36.40 1.70
N ILE A 421 -4.68 -35.28 2.05
CA ILE A 421 -5.19 -35.07 3.41
C ILE A 421 -6.47 -35.91 3.55
N PRO A 422 -6.49 -36.98 4.37
CA PRO A 422 -7.70 -37.77 4.56
C PRO A 422 -8.73 -36.94 5.30
N ILE A 423 -9.87 -36.65 4.66
CA ILE A 423 -10.93 -35.81 5.24
C ILE A 423 -11.80 -36.66 6.15
N GLY A 424 -11.97 -36.21 7.39
CA GLY A 424 -12.86 -36.81 8.37
C GLY A 424 -14.34 -36.67 7.98
N GLN A 425 -15.19 -37.55 8.51
CA GLN A 425 -16.64 -37.44 8.38
C GLN A 425 -17.21 -36.45 9.41
N LYS A 426 -16.65 -36.42 10.63
CA LYS A 426 -17.05 -35.54 11.74
C LYS A 426 -15.84 -34.69 12.16
N CYS A 427 -15.79 -33.47 11.66
CA CYS A 427 -14.66 -32.57 11.88
C CYS A 427 -14.97 -31.49 12.92
N VAL A 428 -14.04 -31.27 13.84
CA VAL A 428 -14.11 -30.18 14.82
C VAL A 428 -12.99 -29.17 14.55
N VAL A 429 -13.35 -27.89 14.42
CA VAL A 429 -12.38 -26.78 14.29
C VAL A 429 -12.46 -25.89 15.52
N ILE A 430 -11.33 -25.69 16.19
CA ILE A 430 -11.23 -24.92 17.43
C ILE A 430 -10.73 -23.53 17.11
N GLY A 431 -11.56 -22.51 17.32
CA GLY A 431 -11.22 -21.13 17.01
C GLY A 431 -12.45 -20.28 16.68
N GLY A 432 -12.22 -19.00 16.38
CA GLY A 432 -13.30 -18.09 15.98
C GLY A 432 -12.87 -16.97 15.04
N GLY A 433 -11.62 -17.01 14.54
CA GLY A 433 -11.11 -16.07 13.56
C GLY A 433 -11.31 -16.54 12.12
N ASN A 434 -10.86 -15.72 11.17
CA ASN A 434 -11.00 -16.03 9.74
C ASN A 434 -10.39 -17.39 9.37
N THR A 435 -9.23 -17.76 9.92
CA THR A 435 -8.62 -19.08 9.73
C THR A 435 -9.56 -20.22 10.12
N ALA A 436 -10.29 -20.10 11.23
CA ALA A 436 -11.23 -21.13 11.67
C ALA A 436 -12.42 -21.23 10.71
N ILE A 437 -12.95 -20.09 10.24
CA ILE A 437 -14.03 -20.05 9.24
C ILE A 437 -13.55 -20.63 7.89
N ASP A 438 -12.34 -20.27 7.47
CA ASP A 438 -11.73 -20.75 6.23
C ASP A 438 -11.56 -22.28 6.28
N CYS A 439 -11.14 -22.85 7.43
CA CYS A 439 -11.04 -24.28 7.65
C CYS A 439 -12.41 -24.99 7.57
N VAL A 440 -13.42 -24.56 8.34
CA VAL A 440 -14.73 -25.24 8.37
C VAL A 440 -15.41 -25.22 7.00
N ARG A 441 -15.37 -24.07 6.31
CA ARG A 441 -15.97 -23.91 4.98
C ARG A 441 -15.23 -24.73 3.92
N THR A 442 -13.92 -24.93 4.08
CA THR A 442 -13.13 -25.83 3.23
C THR A 442 -13.53 -27.29 3.48
N LEU A 443 -13.64 -27.72 4.73
CA LEU A 443 -14.05 -29.08 5.09
C LEU A 443 -15.43 -29.45 4.55
N VAL A 444 -16.41 -28.54 4.64
CA VAL A 444 -17.75 -28.76 4.07
C VAL A 444 -17.67 -29.02 2.56
N ARG A 445 -16.88 -28.23 1.83
CA ARG A 445 -16.70 -28.39 0.37
C ARG A 445 -15.93 -29.66 0.00
N LEU A 446 -15.09 -30.16 0.91
CA LEU A 446 -14.38 -31.42 0.74
C LEU A 446 -15.20 -32.65 1.12
N GLY A 447 -16.47 -32.47 1.49
CA GLY A 447 -17.41 -33.58 1.71
C GLY A 447 -17.43 -34.12 3.14
N ALA A 448 -16.92 -33.38 4.13
CA ALA A 448 -17.17 -33.72 5.53
C ALA A 448 -18.68 -33.69 5.83
N GLN A 449 -19.21 -34.73 6.48
CA GLN A 449 -20.65 -34.85 6.76
C GLN A 449 -21.12 -33.91 7.86
N GLU A 450 -20.29 -33.73 8.88
CA GLU A 450 -20.58 -32.84 10.00
C GLU A 450 -19.33 -32.02 10.34
N VAL A 451 -19.47 -30.70 10.31
CA VAL A 451 -18.39 -29.77 10.65
C VAL A 451 -18.86 -28.86 11.78
N THR A 452 -18.14 -28.89 12.90
CA THR A 452 -18.47 -28.10 14.09
C THR A 452 -17.33 -27.14 14.41
N ILE A 453 -17.64 -25.86 14.62
CA ILE A 453 -16.71 -24.89 15.20
C ILE A 453 -16.89 -24.83 16.71
N VAL A 454 -15.80 -24.96 17.46
CA VAL A 454 -15.76 -24.87 18.92
C VAL A 454 -15.10 -23.55 19.29
N TYR A 455 -15.86 -22.67 19.94
CA TYR A 455 -15.40 -21.34 20.31
C TYR A 455 -15.67 -21.01 21.77
N ARG A 456 -14.63 -20.53 22.47
CA ARG A 456 -14.69 -20.25 23.91
C ARG A 456 -15.53 -19.04 24.31
N ARG A 457 -15.93 -18.17 23.38
CA ARG A 457 -16.83 -17.01 23.62
C ARG A 457 -18.11 -17.14 22.79
N THR A 458 -18.91 -16.08 22.71
CA THR A 458 -20.15 -16.07 21.91
C THR A 458 -19.90 -15.51 20.51
N ARG A 459 -20.94 -15.58 19.67
CA ARG A 459 -20.95 -15.03 18.30
C ARG A 459 -20.50 -13.57 18.23
N ASN A 460 -20.88 -12.75 19.20
CA ASN A 460 -20.58 -11.31 19.21
C ASN A 460 -19.10 -11.01 19.41
N GLU A 461 -18.34 -11.91 20.04
CA GLU A 461 -16.90 -11.72 20.26
C GLU A 461 -16.03 -12.41 19.20
N MET A 462 -16.62 -13.05 18.19
CA MET A 462 -15.88 -13.69 17.11
C MET A 462 -15.12 -12.64 16.28
N PRO A 463 -13.80 -12.78 16.10
CA PRO A 463 -13.01 -11.85 15.28
C PRO A 463 -13.13 -12.09 13.77
N ALA A 464 -13.77 -13.17 13.32
CA ALA A 464 -13.97 -13.43 11.90
C ALA A 464 -14.92 -12.40 11.25
N ASN A 465 -14.79 -12.20 9.94
CA ASN A 465 -15.69 -11.32 9.20
C ASN A 465 -17.14 -11.85 9.31
N ARG A 466 -18.08 -10.97 9.68
CA ARG A 466 -19.49 -11.31 9.87
C ARG A 466 -20.12 -11.99 8.65
N VAL A 467 -19.79 -11.51 7.44
CA VAL A 467 -20.30 -12.09 6.18
C VAL A 467 -19.84 -13.54 6.02
N GLU A 468 -18.61 -13.85 6.46
CA GLU A 468 -18.04 -15.19 6.38
C GLU A 468 -18.65 -16.13 7.43
N ILE A 469 -18.96 -15.62 8.63
CA ILE A 469 -19.69 -16.36 9.67
C ILE A 469 -21.08 -16.75 9.16
N GLU A 470 -21.83 -15.79 8.61
CA GLU A 470 -23.17 -16.04 8.06
C GLU A 470 -23.14 -17.01 6.87
N ALA A 471 -22.10 -16.95 6.03
CA ALA A 471 -21.92 -17.89 4.93
C ALA A 471 -21.62 -19.31 5.44
N ALA A 472 -20.80 -19.46 6.49
CA ALA A 472 -20.53 -20.75 7.11
C ALA A 472 -21.79 -21.38 7.74
N GLU A 473 -22.62 -20.58 8.42
CA GLU A 473 -23.91 -21.03 8.96
C GLU A 473 -24.84 -21.55 7.85
N LYS A 474 -24.92 -20.83 6.71
CA LYS A 474 -25.72 -21.24 5.55
C LYS A 474 -25.19 -22.50 4.86
N GLU A 475 -23.90 -22.78 4.96
CA GLU A 475 -23.26 -24.00 4.48
C GLU A 475 -23.46 -25.21 5.41
N GLY A 476 -24.12 -25.03 6.55
CA GLY A 476 -24.45 -26.11 7.49
C GLY A 476 -23.41 -26.34 8.60
N VAL A 477 -22.46 -25.42 8.77
CA VAL A 477 -21.49 -25.48 9.88
C VAL A 477 -22.22 -25.30 11.21
N LYS A 478 -21.99 -26.21 12.16
CA LYS A 478 -22.53 -26.13 13.52
C LYS A 478 -21.65 -25.26 14.40
N PHE A 479 -22.24 -24.33 15.14
CA PHE A 479 -21.50 -23.45 16.05
C PHE A 479 -21.70 -23.88 17.50
N HIS A 480 -20.61 -24.29 18.14
CA HIS A 480 -20.56 -24.61 19.56
C HIS A 480 -19.85 -23.51 20.32
N PHE A 481 -20.63 -22.53 20.79
CA PHE A 481 -20.15 -21.42 21.59
C PHE A 481 -19.94 -21.80 23.05
N LEU A 482 -19.19 -20.97 23.76
CA LEU A 482 -18.90 -21.14 25.19
C LEU A 482 -18.31 -22.52 25.50
N ALA A 483 -17.41 -22.99 24.65
CA ALA A 483 -16.76 -24.28 24.77
C ALA A 483 -15.24 -24.12 24.65
N SER A 484 -14.48 -24.65 25.61
CA SER A 484 -13.02 -24.64 25.59
C SER A 484 -12.48 -26.08 25.63
N PRO A 485 -11.61 -26.48 24.70
CA PRO A 485 -11.04 -27.83 24.69
C PRO A 485 -10.18 -28.08 25.93
N VAL A 486 -10.18 -29.32 26.42
CA VAL A 486 -9.38 -29.80 27.56
C VAL A 486 -8.44 -30.93 27.15
N GLN A 487 -8.94 -31.88 26.35
CA GLN A 487 -8.19 -33.05 25.94
C GLN A 487 -8.75 -33.61 24.62
N ALA A 488 -7.88 -34.09 23.75
CA ALA A 488 -8.25 -34.93 22.61
C ALA A 488 -8.00 -36.40 22.97
N SER A 489 -9.02 -37.24 22.77
CA SER A 489 -8.99 -38.67 23.07
C SER A 489 -8.98 -39.48 21.79
N GLY A 490 -8.14 -40.52 21.75
CA GLY A 490 -7.91 -41.33 20.56
C GLY A 490 -8.18 -42.82 20.76
N ASP A 491 -8.29 -43.53 19.64
CA ASP A 491 -8.39 -44.99 19.60
C ASP A 491 -7.05 -45.67 19.94
N LYS A 492 -7.04 -47.00 19.92
CA LYS A 492 -5.83 -47.81 20.17
C LYS A 492 -4.74 -47.61 19.12
N GLU A 493 -5.08 -47.06 17.94
CA GLU A 493 -4.15 -46.78 16.84
C GLU A 493 -3.66 -45.31 16.85
N GLY A 494 -4.10 -44.53 17.84
CA GLY A 494 -3.74 -43.13 18.04
C GLY A 494 -4.48 -42.15 17.12
N ARG A 495 -5.63 -42.55 16.54
CA ARG A 495 -6.51 -41.65 15.80
C ARG A 495 -7.48 -40.94 16.73
N VAL A 496 -7.71 -39.65 16.51
CA VAL A 496 -8.66 -38.88 17.30
C VAL A 496 -10.08 -39.44 17.13
N THR A 497 -10.82 -39.52 18.24
CA THR A 497 -12.21 -40.00 18.28
C THR A 497 -13.15 -39.05 19.01
N HIS A 498 -12.63 -38.31 20.00
CA HIS A 498 -13.42 -37.40 20.82
C HIS A 498 -12.60 -36.17 21.22
N LEU A 499 -13.27 -35.02 21.23
CA LEU A 499 -12.79 -33.81 21.90
C LEU A 499 -13.54 -33.64 23.22
N GLU A 500 -12.80 -33.62 24.32
CA GLU A 500 -13.29 -33.21 25.63
C GLU A 500 -13.21 -31.70 25.77
N TYR A 501 -14.31 -31.08 26.19
CA TYR A 501 -14.38 -29.64 26.40
C TYR A 501 -15.11 -29.28 27.70
N LEU A 502 -14.79 -28.10 28.22
CA LEU A 502 -15.48 -27.46 29.34
C LEU A 502 -16.43 -26.38 28.82
N LYS A 503 -17.60 -26.29 29.46
CA LYS A 503 -18.52 -25.17 29.23
C LYS A 503 -17.95 -23.91 29.88
N MET A 504 -18.11 -22.79 29.18
CA MET A 504 -17.65 -21.48 29.59
C MET A 504 -18.85 -20.58 29.93
N LYS A 505 -18.63 -19.58 30.76
CA LYS A 505 -19.52 -18.42 30.93
C LYS A 505 -18.76 -17.14 30.63
N LEU A 506 -19.45 -16.11 30.19
CA LEU A 506 -18.83 -14.79 29.98
C LEU A 506 -18.67 -14.08 31.33
N GLY A 507 -17.45 -13.64 31.61
CA GLY A 507 -17.10 -12.74 32.72
C GLY A 507 -16.97 -11.29 32.27
N GLU A 508 -16.13 -10.55 32.96
CA GLU A 508 -15.84 -9.15 32.65
C GLU A 508 -15.05 -8.98 31.35
N PRO A 509 -15.21 -7.84 30.64
CA PRO A 509 -14.37 -7.47 29.51
C PRO A 509 -12.86 -7.54 29.81
N ASP A 510 -12.09 -8.04 28.85
CA ASP A 510 -10.63 -7.97 28.84
C ASP A 510 -10.13 -6.63 28.27
N ALA A 511 -8.80 -6.47 28.19
CA ALA A 511 -8.16 -5.26 27.66
C ALA A 511 -8.50 -4.97 26.19
N SER A 512 -9.00 -5.96 25.43
CA SER A 512 -9.50 -5.77 24.07
C SER A 512 -10.99 -5.43 24.03
N GLY A 513 -11.64 -5.23 25.18
CA GLY A 513 -13.07 -4.97 25.31
C GLY A 513 -13.95 -6.23 25.20
N ARG A 514 -13.38 -7.41 24.92
CA ARG A 514 -14.12 -8.67 24.77
C ARG A 514 -14.32 -9.34 26.11
N ARG A 515 -15.51 -9.88 26.37
CA ARG A 515 -15.77 -10.60 27.64
C ARG A 515 -14.87 -11.82 27.79
N ARG A 516 -14.28 -11.97 28.98
CA ARG A 516 -13.39 -13.10 29.29
C ARG A 516 -14.20 -14.39 29.43
N PRO A 517 -13.78 -15.50 28.83
CA PRO A 517 -14.42 -16.79 29.10
C PRO A 517 -13.93 -17.34 30.45
N VAL A 518 -14.86 -17.74 31.32
CA VAL A 518 -14.60 -18.34 32.63
C VAL A 518 -15.11 -19.79 32.60
N PRO A 519 -14.28 -20.79 32.95
CA PRO A 519 -14.71 -22.19 32.94
C PRO A 519 -15.78 -22.47 34.00
N ILE A 520 -16.70 -23.37 33.67
CA ILE A 520 -17.65 -23.95 34.62
C ILE A 520 -17.10 -25.31 35.01
N GLU A 521 -16.56 -25.42 36.22
CA GLU A 521 -16.00 -26.68 36.75
C GLU A 521 -17.09 -27.77 36.82
N GLY A 522 -16.74 -29.03 36.51
CA GLY A 522 -17.68 -30.15 36.52
C GLY A 522 -18.61 -30.22 35.30
N SER A 523 -18.31 -29.48 34.23
CA SER A 523 -19.11 -29.44 32.99
C SER A 523 -18.47 -30.19 31.82
N GLU A 524 -17.49 -31.06 32.11
CA GLU A 524 -16.75 -31.83 31.13
C GLU A 524 -17.71 -32.63 30.24
N THR A 525 -17.62 -32.41 28.94
CA THR A 525 -18.49 -33.04 27.95
C THR A 525 -17.65 -33.49 26.76
N LEU A 526 -18.07 -34.56 26.09
CA LEU A 526 -17.40 -35.11 24.91
C LEU A 526 -18.14 -34.73 23.63
N ILE A 527 -17.38 -34.39 22.59
CA ILE A 527 -17.83 -34.25 21.20
C ILE A 527 -17.14 -35.34 20.39
N GLU A 528 -17.90 -36.17 19.70
CA GLU A 528 -17.35 -37.18 18.79
C GLU A 528 -16.76 -36.51 17.54
N THR A 529 -15.52 -36.85 17.17
CA THR A 529 -14.80 -36.25 16.06
C THR A 529 -13.73 -37.19 15.53
N ASP A 530 -13.58 -37.30 14.21
CA ASP A 530 -12.52 -38.09 13.56
C ASP A 530 -11.41 -37.22 12.93
N MET A 531 -11.62 -35.90 12.91
CA MET A 531 -10.61 -34.91 12.56
C MET A 531 -10.74 -33.67 13.46
N MET A 532 -9.62 -33.15 13.96
CA MET A 532 -9.56 -31.94 14.77
C MET A 532 -8.61 -30.93 14.13
N ILE A 533 -9.04 -29.67 14.02
CA ILE A 533 -8.20 -28.57 13.50
C ILE A 533 -8.10 -27.45 14.54
N THR A 534 -6.89 -27.13 14.96
CA THR A 534 -6.62 -26.02 15.88
C THR A 534 -6.34 -24.73 15.12
N ALA A 535 -7.22 -23.73 15.25
CA ALA A 535 -7.12 -22.43 14.58
C ALA A 535 -7.26 -21.27 15.59
N ILE A 536 -6.38 -21.26 16.59
CA ILE A 536 -6.44 -20.32 17.75
C ILE A 536 -5.52 -19.11 17.64
N GLY A 537 -4.75 -19.00 16.55
CA GLY A 537 -3.80 -17.92 16.31
C GLY A 537 -2.51 -18.43 15.70
N GLN A 538 -1.67 -17.48 15.30
CA GLN A 538 -0.41 -17.74 14.62
C GLN A 538 0.64 -16.70 15.00
N GLY A 539 1.91 -17.04 14.83
CA GLY A 539 3.05 -16.16 15.09
C GLY A 539 4.17 -16.32 14.07
N PRO A 540 5.14 -15.40 14.05
CA PRO A 540 6.32 -15.50 13.19
C PRO A 540 7.23 -16.68 13.58
N ASP A 541 7.83 -17.29 12.55
CA ASP A 541 8.98 -18.21 12.71
C ASP A 541 10.26 -17.37 12.64
N ILE A 542 10.89 -17.15 13.78
CA ILE A 542 12.12 -16.36 13.93
C ILE A 542 13.35 -17.24 14.18
N SER A 543 13.29 -18.54 13.87
CA SER A 543 14.41 -19.48 14.09
C SER A 543 15.73 -19.05 13.43
N PHE A 544 15.69 -18.17 12.43
CA PHE A 544 16.87 -17.54 11.81
C PHE A 544 17.61 -16.55 12.72
N ALA A 545 16.98 -16.08 13.80
CA ALA A 545 17.53 -15.14 14.78
C ALA A 545 17.95 -15.83 16.10
N ASP A 546 17.90 -17.16 16.19
CA ASP A 546 18.30 -17.90 17.39
C ASP A 546 19.79 -17.72 17.74
N LYS A 547 20.14 -17.94 19.02
CA LYS A 547 21.53 -17.84 19.49
C LYS A 547 22.45 -18.79 18.70
N GLY A 548 23.53 -18.25 18.15
CA GLY A 548 24.48 -18.99 17.30
C GLY A 548 24.11 -19.00 15.81
N LYS A 549 23.00 -18.36 15.41
CA LYS A 549 22.68 -18.05 14.01
C LYS A 549 23.24 -16.68 13.61
N PRO A 550 23.38 -16.40 12.28
CA PRO A 550 24.02 -15.18 11.78
C PRO A 550 23.36 -13.87 12.27
N ILE A 551 22.10 -13.93 12.71
CA ILE A 551 21.28 -12.74 13.03
C ILE A 551 20.90 -12.71 14.51
N SER A 552 21.75 -13.25 15.39
CA SER A 552 21.47 -13.34 16.84
C SER A 552 21.30 -11.99 17.57
N ASN A 553 21.66 -10.87 16.92
CA ASN A 553 21.52 -9.51 17.46
C ASN A 553 20.21 -8.82 17.07
N LEU A 554 19.33 -9.43 16.25
CA LEU A 554 18.05 -8.83 15.89
C LEU A 554 17.12 -8.81 17.11
N GLY A 555 16.53 -7.65 17.38
CA GLY A 555 15.56 -7.47 18.45
C GLY A 555 14.32 -8.32 18.22
N VAL A 556 13.89 -9.04 19.25
CA VAL A 556 12.69 -9.89 19.23
C VAL A 556 11.86 -9.58 20.46
N THR A 557 10.57 -9.38 20.26
CA THR A 557 9.64 -9.10 21.37
C THR A 557 9.24 -10.37 22.11
N ARG A 558 8.61 -10.23 23.28
CA ARG A 558 8.03 -11.37 24.03
C ARG A 558 7.00 -12.19 23.25
N TRP A 559 6.47 -11.66 22.15
CA TRP A 559 5.45 -12.30 21.31
C TRP A 559 6.04 -13.01 20.10
N ASN A 560 7.37 -13.15 20.04
CA ASN A 560 8.08 -13.78 18.93
C ASN A 560 7.97 -12.98 17.61
N THR A 561 7.68 -11.68 17.69
CA THR A 561 7.71 -10.74 16.56
C THR A 561 9.05 -10.01 16.52
N ILE A 562 9.42 -9.52 15.35
CA ILE A 562 10.62 -8.71 15.16
C ILE A 562 10.38 -7.33 15.78
N ASP A 563 11.31 -6.86 16.60
CA ASP A 563 11.23 -5.56 17.26
C ASP A 563 11.69 -4.44 16.31
N ALA A 564 10.89 -3.39 16.21
CA ALA A 564 11.13 -2.24 15.34
C ALA A 564 10.42 -0.99 15.85
N ASP A 565 10.89 0.17 15.41
CA ASP A 565 10.23 1.44 15.67
C ASP A 565 8.83 1.48 15.01
N PRO A 566 7.76 1.84 15.74
CA PRO A 566 6.39 1.79 15.22
C PRO A 566 6.07 2.86 14.16
N GLU A 567 6.84 3.95 14.07
CA GLU A 567 6.61 5.02 13.10
C GLU A 567 7.41 4.80 11.81
N ILE A 568 8.68 4.42 11.93
CA ILE A 568 9.59 4.27 10.77
C ILE A 568 9.85 2.82 10.37
N LEU A 569 9.37 1.84 11.17
CA LEU A 569 9.45 0.40 10.90
C LEU A 569 10.88 -0.15 10.78
N GLN A 570 11.84 0.58 11.37
CA GLN A 570 13.26 0.25 11.39
C GLN A 570 13.56 -0.60 12.62
N SER A 571 14.28 -1.70 12.43
CA SER A 571 14.74 -2.53 13.56
C SER A 571 15.93 -1.90 14.29
N ASN A 572 16.44 -2.56 15.31
CA ASN A 572 17.67 -2.14 16.00
C ASN A 572 18.93 -2.18 15.11
N ILE A 573 18.85 -2.78 13.92
CA ILE A 573 19.91 -2.80 12.91
C ILE A 573 19.57 -1.76 11.82
N PRO A 574 20.38 -0.71 11.61
CA PRO A 574 19.98 0.46 10.81
C PRO A 574 19.55 0.20 9.36
N HIS A 575 20.02 -0.86 8.73
CA HIS A 575 19.67 -1.18 7.33
C HIS A 575 18.58 -2.27 7.22
N ILE A 576 17.93 -2.63 8.34
CA ILE A 576 16.89 -3.66 8.40
C ILE A 576 15.57 -3.06 8.86
N PHE A 577 14.53 -3.32 8.09
CA PHE A 577 13.15 -2.89 8.33
C PHE A 577 12.20 -4.10 8.42
N THR A 578 11.07 -3.97 9.09
CA THR A 578 10.05 -5.03 9.15
C THR A 578 8.64 -4.45 9.24
N ALA A 579 7.66 -5.13 8.65
CA ALA A 579 6.25 -4.74 8.74
C ALA A 579 5.33 -5.96 8.57
N GLY A 580 4.02 -5.71 8.64
CA GLY A 580 2.99 -6.74 8.58
C GLY A 580 3.09 -7.73 9.74
N ASP A 581 2.62 -8.95 9.52
CA ASP A 581 2.50 -9.97 10.56
C ASP A 581 3.82 -10.32 11.29
N ALA A 582 4.97 -10.07 10.67
CA ALA A 582 6.28 -10.27 11.30
C ALA A 582 6.56 -9.27 12.44
N PHE A 583 5.96 -8.08 12.36
CA PHE A 583 6.09 -6.98 13.32
C PHE A 583 4.89 -6.92 14.28
N THR A 584 3.67 -6.88 13.74
CA THR A 584 2.44 -6.70 14.52
C THR A 584 1.91 -7.99 15.14
N GLY A 585 2.33 -9.15 14.62
CA GLY A 585 1.56 -10.39 14.73
C GLY A 585 0.38 -10.39 13.75
N ALA A 586 -0.36 -11.51 13.70
CA ALA A 586 -1.40 -11.74 12.71
C ALA A 586 -2.45 -10.62 12.65
N SER A 587 -2.53 -9.93 11.51
CA SER A 587 -3.50 -8.84 11.30
C SER A 587 -4.16 -8.88 9.91
N LEU A 588 -4.70 -7.75 9.46
CA LEU A 588 -5.42 -7.61 8.20
C LEU A 588 -4.47 -7.40 7.02
N VAL A 589 -4.85 -7.94 5.87
CA VAL A 589 -4.12 -7.76 4.59
C VAL A 589 -3.95 -6.28 4.20
N VAL A 590 -4.84 -5.40 4.63
CA VAL A 590 -4.76 -3.95 4.30
C VAL A 590 -3.81 -3.19 5.22
N GLU A 591 -3.44 -3.77 6.37
CA GLU A 591 -2.45 -3.20 7.30
C GLU A 591 -1.02 -3.65 6.95
N ALA A 592 -0.90 -4.87 6.41
CA ALA A 592 0.35 -5.42 5.87
C ALA A 592 0.67 -4.81 4.50
#